data_AF-A0A1Y3MQF8-F1
#
_entry.id   AF-A0A1Y3MQF8-F1
#
_cell.length_a   1.000
_cell.length_b   1.000
_cell.length_c   1.000
_cell.angle_alpha   90.00
_cell.angle_beta   90.00
_cell.angle_gamma   90.00
#
_symmetry.space_group_name_H-M   'P 1'
#
loop_
_entity.id
_entity.type
_entity.pdbx_description
1 polymer ?
#
loop_
_entity_poly.entity_id
_entity_poly.type
_entity_poly.pdbx_seq_one_letter_code
_entity_poly.pdbx_strand_id
1 'polypeptide(L)'
;MGKRQFGFYTNFYKSEKKKVEFIEAHLGSASEWYYIFMSEKQREEPNSGLLLEELAKYFSTNIPDNLKLSRLLKLSHRWGNAVEFVTKFKLYSTQLAIPNVLQIRLFEERVNPLVKKKLMDLEPKNRTIENYSEMLITYDTERERHWDSEAQRGNFIPLILPKNKVGRNKNFGIRNVIIMIISRNPTTII
;
A
#
# COMPACT_ATOMS: atom_id res chain seq x y z
N MET A 1 -46.14 -14.61 -17.18
CA MET A 1 -44.83 -15.32 -17.18
C MET A 1 -43.77 -14.71 -16.22
N GLY A 2 -43.94 -13.53 -15.63
CA GLY A 2 -42.91 -12.89 -14.79
C GLY A 2 -42.60 -13.52 -13.42
N LYS A 3 -43.54 -14.20 -12.76
CA LYS A 3 -43.33 -14.78 -11.40
C LYS A 3 -42.27 -15.89 -11.37
N ARG A 4 -42.14 -16.70 -12.44
CA ARG A 4 -41.17 -17.80 -12.50
C ARG A 4 -39.74 -17.30 -12.71
N GLN A 5 -39.54 -16.26 -13.51
CA GLN A 5 -38.24 -15.65 -13.74
C GLN A 5 -37.72 -14.90 -12.50
N PHE A 6 -38.58 -14.15 -11.80
CA PHE A 6 -38.22 -13.54 -10.52
C PHE A 6 -37.86 -14.57 -9.44
N GLY A 7 -38.59 -15.70 -9.40
CA GLY A 7 -38.29 -16.83 -8.51
C GLY A 7 -36.91 -17.46 -8.77
N PHE A 8 -36.47 -17.49 -10.04
CA PHE A 8 -35.14 -17.98 -10.39
C PHE A 8 -34.04 -17.07 -9.83
N TYR A 9 -34.11 -15.76 -10.05
CA TYR A 9 -33.10 -14.82 -9.55
C TYR A 9 -33.07 -14.73 -8.02
N THR A 10 -34.24 -14.75 -7.37
CA THR A 10 -34.31 -14.76 -5.90
C THR A 10 -33.72 -16.04 -5.32
N ASN A 11 -33.85 -17.19 -5.98
CA ASN A 11 -33.21 -18.43 -5.52
C ASN A 11 -31.72 -18.51 -5.92
N PHE A 12 -31.33 -17.95 -7.06
CA PHE A 12 -29.95 -17.93 -7.53
C PHE A 12 -29.06 -17.06 -6.63
N TYR A 13 -29.53 -15.86 -6.25
CA TYR A 13 -28.81 -14.95 -5.38
C TYR A 13 -29.07 -15.20 -3.88
N LYS A 14 -29.64 -16.34 -3.47
CA LYS A 14 -29.75 -16.68 -2.04
C LYS A 14 -28.40 -17.04 -1.41
N SER A 15 -27.44 -17.51 -2.20
CA SER A 15 -26.12 -17.90 -1.73
C SER A 15 -25.13 -16.75 -1.90
N GLU A 16 -24.38 -16.42 -0.83
CA GLU A 16 -23.29 -15.45 -0.91
C GLU A 16 -22.25 -15.84 -1.96
N LYS A 17 -21.90 -17.12 -2.05
CA LYS A 17 -20.99 -17.65 -3.08
C LYS A 17 -21.43 -17.26 -4.49
N LYS A 18 -22.72 -17.46 -4.82
CA LYS A 18 -23.25 -17.10 -6.14
C LYS A 18 -23.30 -15.58 -6.39
N LYS A 19 -23.51 -14.78 -5.35
CA LYS A 19 -23.44 -13.31 -5.46
C LYS A 19 -22.00 -12.88 -5.76
N VAL A 20 -21.02 -13.46 -5.07
CA VAL A 20 -19.59 -13.20 -5.30
C VAL A 20 -19.19 -13.62 -6.71
N GLU A 21 -19.50 -14.86 -7.14
CA GLU A 21 -19.24 -15.34 -8.51
C GLU A 21 -19.84 -14.43 -9.58
N PHE A 22 -21.04 -13.89 -9.32
CA PHE A 22 -21.65 -12.91 -10.23
C PHE A 22 -20.86 -11.60 -10.28
N ILE A 23 -20.43 -11.07 -9.13
CA ILE A 23 -19.58 -9.86 -9.07
C ILE A 23 -18.27 -10.12 -9.81
N GLU A 24 -17.61 -11.26 -9.55
CA GLU A 24 -16.37 -11.69 -10.19
C GLU A 24 -16.45 -11.66 -11.71
N ALA A 25 -17.53 -12.21 -12.28
CA ALA A 25 -17.77 -12.23 -13.72
C ALA A 25 -17.94 -10.83 -14.35
N HIS A 26 -18.17 -9.79 -13.55
CA HIS A 26 -18.46 -8.42 -14.00
C HIS A 26 -17.46 -7.37 -13.49
N LEU A 27 -16.30 -7.78 -12.96
CA LEU A 27 -15.31 -6.87 -12.37
C LEU A 27 -14.67 -5.90 -13.37
N GLY A 28 -14.59 -6.25 -14.66
CA GLY A 28 -13.98 -5.41 -15.69
C GLY A 28 -12.54 -5.02 -15.34
N SER A 29 -12.25 -3.72 -15.28
CA SER A 29 -10.91 -3.19 -14.93
C SER A 29 -10.48 -3.47 -13.49
N ALA A 30 -11.41 -3.83 -12.60
CA ALA A 30 -11.10 -4.18 -11.21
C ALA A 30 -10.63 -5.64 -11.04
N SER A 31 -10.59 -6.44 -12.12
CA SER A 31 -10.28 -7.87 -12.05
C SER A 31 -8.91 -8.16 -11.44
N GLU A 32 -7.87 -7.42 -11.85
CA GLU A 32 -6.52 -7.62 -11.31
C GLU A 32 -6.43 -7.30 -9.82
N TRP A 33 -7.04 -6.18 -9.40
CA TRP A 33 -7.15 -5.82 -7.99
C TRP A 33 -7.89 -6.91 -7.19
N TYR A 34 -8.98 -7.43 -7.71
CA TYR A 34 -9.74 -8.49 -7.06
C TYR A 34 -8.87 -9.72 -6.82
N TYR A 35 -8.18 -10.20 -7.85
CA TYR A 35 -7.34 -11.39 -7.74
C TYR A 35 -6.20 -11.21 -6.73
N ILE A 36 -5.61 -10.02 -6.63
CA ILE A 36 -4.52 -9.74 -5.70
C ILE A 36 -5.00 -9.59 -4.24
N PHE A 37 -6.11 -8.89 -4.01
CA PHE A 37 -6.46 -8.42 -2.66
C PHE A 37 -7.67 -9.10 -2.03
N MET A 38 -8.55 -9.69 -2.84
CA MET A 38 -9.86 -10.18 -2.41
C MET A 38 -10.09 -11.67 -2.71
N SER A 39 -9.46 -12.24 -3.75
CA SER A 39 -9.79 -13.60 -4.21
C SER A 39 -9.64 -14.67 -3.13
N GLU A 40 -8.56 -14.65 -2.35
CA GLU A 40 -8.37 -15.65 -1.29
C GLU A 40 -9.42 -15.51 -0.18
N LYS A 41 -9.67 -14.27 0.27
CA LYS A 41 -10.67 -13.97 1.30
C LYS A 41 -12.07 -14.43 0.87
N GLN A 42 -12.41 -14.17 -0.39
CA GLN A 42 -13.72 -14.52 -0.95
C GLN A 42 -13.85 -16.01 -1.28
N ARG A 43 -12.73 -16.71 -1.54
CA ARG A 43 -12.68 -18.16 -1.70
C ARG A 43 -12.91 -18.88 -0.36
N GLU A 44 -12.34 -18.36 0.73
CA GLU A 44 -12.48 -18.91 2.08
C GLU A 44 -13.85 -18.60 2.68
N GLU A 45 -14.24 -17.33 2.67
CA GLU A 45 -15.52 -16.86 3.21
C GLU A 45 -16.18 -15.87 2.22
N PRO A 46 -17.02 -16.37 1.29
CA PRO A 46 -17.71 -15.52 0.33
C PRO A 46 -18.60 -14.49 1.05
N ASN A 47 -18.32 -13.21 0.81
CA ASN A 47 -19.03 -12.08 1.38
C ASN A 47 -19.17 -10.97 0.35
N SER A 48 -20.33 -10.92 -0.28
CA SER A 48 -20.63 -9.95 -1.34
C SER A 48 -20.73 -8.51 -0.82
N GLY A 49 -21.15 -8.31 0.43
CA GLY A 49 -21.23 -6.98 1.05
C GLY A 49 -19.86 -6.34 1.21
N LEU A 50 -18.92 -7.08 1.82
CA LEU A 50 -17.53 -6.64 1.95
C LEU A 50 -16.89 -6.39 0.58
N LEU A 51 -17.12 -7.28 -0.39
CA LEU A 51 -16.58 -7.12 -1.73
C LEU A 51 -17.07 -5.84 -2.41
N LEU A 52 -18.36 -5.52 -2.29
CA LEU A 52 -18.94 -4.29 -2.83
C LEU A 52 -18.40 -3.03 -2.14
N GLU A 53 -18.20 -3.06 -0.82
CA GLU A 53 -17.58 -1.94 -0.09
C GLU A 53 -16.13 -1.69 -0.54
N GLU A 54 -15.35 -2.76 -0.67
CA GLU A 54 -13.96 -2.67 -1.14
C GLU A 54 -13.87 -2.25 -2.62
N LEU A 55 -14.78 -2.71 -3.47
CA LEU A 55 -14.92 -2.23 -4.84
C LEU A 55 -15.30 -0.75 -4.88
N ALA A 56 -16.22 -0.31 -4.03
CA ALA A 56 -16.56 1.10 -3.92
C ALA A 56 -15.33 1.92 -3.52
N LYS A 57 -14.50 1.44 -2.59
CA LYS A 57 -13.21 2.09 -2.25
C LYS A 57 -12.25 2.11 -3.44
N TYR A 58 -12.12 1.01 -4.18
CA TYR A 58 -11.29 0.93 -5.38
C TYR A 58 -11.72 1.97 -6.44
N PHE A 59 -13.00 2.02 -6.79
CA PHE A 59 -13.49 2.98 -7.77
C PHE A 59 -13.50 4.43 -7.26
N SER A 60 -13.74 4.63 -5.96
CA SER A 60 -13.58 5.94 -5.29
C SER A 60 -12.12 6.41 -5.24
N THR A 61 -11.18 5.49 -5.45
CA THR A 61 -9.73 5.75 -5.52
C THR A 61 -9.16 5.57 -6.93
N ASN A 62 -10.02 5.46 -7.96
CA ASN A 62 -9.62 5.57 -9.37
C ASN A 62 -9.35 7.04 -9.72
N ILE A 63 -8.45 7.64 -8.95
CA ILE A 63 -7.94 8.99 -9.12
C ILE A 63 -6.86 8.99 -10.21
N PRO A 64 -6.74 10.07 -10.98
CA PRO A 64 -5.68 10.23 -11.97
C PRO A 64 -4.29 9.83 -11.45
N ASP A 65 -3.45 9.26 -12.32
CA ASP A 65 -2.13 8.72 -11.94
C ASP A 65 -1.21 9.76 -11.30
N ASN A 66 -1.34 11.04 -11.69
CA ASN A 66 -0.63 12.14 -11.05
C ASN A 66 -1.00 12.29 -9.55
N LEU A 67 -2.26 12.06 -9.17
CA LEU A 67 -2.72 12.08 -7.79
C LEU A 67 -2.30 10.82 -7.05
N LYS A 68 -2.34 9.63 -7.69
CA LYS A 68 -1.79 8.40 -7.10
C LYS A 68 -0.31 8.57 -6.79
N LEU A 69 0.46 9.10 -7.74
CA LEU A 69 1.88 9.37 -7.58
C LEU A 69 2.12 10.42 -6.48
N SER A 70 1.35 11.51 -6.46
CA SER A 70 1.44 12.53 -5.40
C SER A 70 1.15 11.96 -4.02
N ARG A 71 0.15 11.07 -3.89
CA ARG A 71 -0.18 10.40 -2.63
C ARG A 71 0.89 9.37 -2.25
N LEU A 72 1.40 8.59 -3.19
CA LEU A 72 2.53 7.68 -2.98
C LEU A 72 3.77 8.43 -2.50
N LEU A 73 4.07 9.57 -3.13
CA LEU A 73 5.16 10.46 -2.76
C LEU A 73 4.86 11.32 -1.52
N LYS A 74 3.74 11.13 -0.84
CA LYS A 74 3.44 11.74 0.46
C LYS A 74 3.19 10.71 1.55
N LEU A 75 3.08 9.42 1.20
CA LEU A 75 3.04 8.34 2.16
C LEU A 75 4.27 8.41 3.06
N SER A 76 4.05 8.25 4.35
CA SER A 76 5.11 8.20 5.35
C SER A 76 4.69 7.23 6.44
N HIS A 77 5.55 6.29 6.75
CA HIS A 77 5.38 5.41 7.89
C HIS A 77 5.57 6.18 9.20
N ARG A 78 4.70 5.88 10.17
CA ARG A 78 4.81 6.27 11.57
C ARG A 78 4.45 5.06 12.42
N TRP A 79 4.96 5.01 13.64
CA TRP A 79 4.57 3.95 14.56
C TRP A 79 3.04 3.94 14.76
N GLY A 80 2.44 2.75 14.69
CA GLY A 80 1.01 2.49 14.76
C GLY A 80 0.28 2.57 13.41
N ASN A 81 0.97 2.78 12.28
CA ASN A 81 0.34 2.87 10.97
C ASN A 81 0.89 1.92 9.90
N ALA A 82 1.70 0.92 10.26
CA ALA A 82 2.39 0.06 9.28
C ALA A 82 1.42 -0.64 8.32
N VAL A 83 0.32 -1.21 8.83
CA VAL A 83 -0.68 -1.91 8.00
C VAL A 83 -1.29 -0.98 6.96
N GLU A 84 -1.70 0.21 7.39
CA GLU A 84 -2.28 1.22 6.50
C GLU A 84 -1.26 1.72 5.46
N PHE A 85 -0.02 1.97 5.91
CA PHE A 85 1.07 2.39 5.05
C PHE A 85 1.37 1.35 3.96
N VAL A 86 1.58 0.09 4.34
CA VAL A 86 1.88 -1.03 3.42
C VAL A 86 0.74 -1.20 2.41
N THR A 87 -0.50 -1.19 2.89
CA THR A 87 -1.68 -1.38 2.02
C THR A 87 -1.75 -0.29 0.97
N LYS A 88 -1.65 0.98 1.37
CA LYS A 88 -1.68 2.12 0.43
C LYS A 88 -0.47 2.15 -0.48
N PHE A 89 0.71 1.79 0.03
CA PHE A 89 1.93 1.72 -0.76
C PHE A 89 1.80 0.68 -1.88
N LYS A 90 1.45 -0.57 -1.54
CA LYS A 90 1.25 -1.65 -2.52
C LYS A 90 0.15 -1.31 -3.52
N LEU A 91 -0.96 -0.75 -3.05
CA LEU A 91 -2.06 -0.35 -3.91
C LEU A 91 -1.61 0.66 -4.98
N TYR A 92 -0.95 1.75 -4.56
CA TYR A 92 -0.52 2.77 -5.50
C TYR A 92 0.67 2.32 -6.37
N SER A 93 1.61 1.54 -5.83
CA SER A 93 2.77 1.08 -6.60
C SER A 93 2.36 0.09 -7.69
N THR A 94 1.43 -0.82 -7.40
CA THR A 94 0.85 -1.76 -8.38
C THR A 94 0.04 -1.02 -9.42
N GLN A 95 -0.87 -0.11 -9.02
CA GLN A 95 -1.70 0.64 -9.97
C GLN A 95 -0.91 1.57 -10.90
N LEU A 96 0.27 2.04 -10.47
CA LEU A 96 1.18 2.85 -11.28
C LEU A 96 2.20 2.01 -12.05
N ALA A 97 2.10 0.67 -11.99
CA ALA A 97 3.04 -0.28 -12.60
C ALA A 97 4.52 0.04 -12.30
N ILE A 98 4.82 0.44 -11.05
CA ILE A 98 6.17 0.84 -10.66
C ILE A 98 7.06 -0.42 -10.64
N PRO A 99 8.22 -0.44 -11.32
CA PRO A 99 9.15 -1.56 -11.28
C PRO A 99 9.59 -1.90 -9.85
N ASN A 100 9.70 -3.19 -9.51
CA ASN A 100 10.05 -3.65 -8.16
C ASN A 100 11.30 -2.98 -7.57
N VAL A 101 12.34 -2.76 -8.38
CA VAL A 101 13.57 -2.06 -7.95
C VAL A 101 13.27 -0.64 -7.46
N LEU A 102 12.36 0.07 -8.12
CA LEU A 102 11.93 1.41 -7.71
C LEU A 102 10.97 1.36 -6.53
N GLN A 103 10.11 0.33 -6.44
CA GLN A 103 9.27 0.14 -5.28
C GLN A 103 10.12 0.01 -4.01
N ILE A 104 11.18 -0.81 -4.03
CA ILE A 104 12.05 -1.02 -2.86
C ILE A 104 12.68 0.30 -2.42
N ARG A 105 13.27 1.06 -3.35
CA ARG A 105 13.85 2.38 -3.05
C ARG A 105 12.83 3.35 -2.48
N LEU A 106 11.65 3.43 -3.10
CA LEU A 106 10.56 4.27 -2.61
C LEU A 106 10.12 3.83 -1.21
N PHE A 107 9.98 2.54 -0.95
CA PHE A 107 9.62 2.03 0.38
C PHE A 107 10.64 2.47 1.43
N GLU A 108 11.94 2.27 1.17
CA GLU A 108 13.05 2.65 2.05
C GLU A 108 13.13 4.15 2.36
N GLU A 109 12.73 5.02 1.44
CA GLU A 109 12.69 6.47 1.66
C GLU A 109 11.51 6.91 2.54
N ARG A 110 10.51 6.04 2.67
CA ARG A 110 9.19 6.37 3.22
C ARG A 110 8.95 5.74 4.58
N VAL A 111 9.76 4.74 4.92
CA VAL A 111 9.79 4.13 6.25
C VAL A 111 10.56 4.98 7.25
N ASN A 112 10.31 4.75 8.55
CA ASN A 112 11.05 5.39 9.62
C ASN A 112 12.57 5.04 9.49
N PRO A 113 13.50 5.98 9.67
CA PRO A 113 14.94 5.74 9.51
C PRO A 113 15.50 4.54 10.30
N LEU A 114 14.95 4.27 11.49
CA LEU A 114 15.37 3.14 12.32
C LEU A 114 14.96 1.80 11.68
N VAL A 115 13.73 1.73 11.17
CA VAL A 115 13.26 0.54 10.46
C VAL A 115 13.99 0.39 9.13
N LYS A 116 14.25 1.49 8.42
CA LYS A 116 15.05 1.51 7.19
C LYS A 116 16.39 0.80 7.41
N LYS A 117 17.10 1.13 8.50
CA LYS A 117 18.38 0.50 8.82
C LYS A 117 18.25 -1.01 8.90
N LYS A 118 17.27 -1.51 9.68
CA LYS A 118 17.00 -2.95 9.81
C LYS A 118 16.62 -3.62 8.49
N LEU A 119 15.88 -2.94 7.63
CA LEU A 119 15.52 -3.47 6.29
C LEU A 119 16.73 -3.54 5.35
N MET A 120 17.66 -2.60 5.46
CA MET A 120 18.90 -2.60 4.67
C MET A 120 19.92 -3.63 5.16
N ASP A 121 19.82 -4.09 6.40
CA ASP A 121 20.68 -5.15 6.97
C ASP A 121 20.33 -6.54 6.42
N LEU A 122 19.20 -6.70 5.72
CA LEU A 122 18.82 -7.95 5.07
C LEU A 122 19.77 -8.32 3.93
N GLU A 123 19.98 -9.63 3.74
CA GLU A 123 20.68 -10.15 2.57
C GLU A 123 19.99 -9.69 1.27
N PRO A 124 20.74 -9.37 0.20
CA PRO A 124 20.17 -8.85 -1.06
C PRO A 124 19.04 -9.69 -1.64
N LYS A 125 19.12 -11.02 -1.53
CA LYS A 125 18.12 -11.97 -2.03
C LYS A 125 16.76 -11.86 -1.31
N ASN A 126 16.77 -11.32 -0.09
CA ASN A 126 15.58 -11.17 0.75
C ASN A 126 15.01 -9.74 0.70
N ARG A 127 15.59 -8.83 -0.11
CA ARG A 127 15.10 -7.45 -0.25
C ARG A 127 13.96 -7.38 -1.25
N THR A 128 12.80 -7.88 -0.83
CA THR A 128 11.55 -7.82 -1.59
C THR A 128 10.55 -6.91 -0.89
N ILE A 129 9.56 -6.41 -1.63
CA ILE A 129 8.49 -5.59 -1.06
C ILE A 129 7.66 -6.40 -0.07
N GLU A 130 7.48 -7.69 -0.32
CA GLU A 130 6.78 -8.64 0.53
C GLU A 130 7.48 -8.74 1.89
N ASN A 131 8.78 -9.06 1.89
CA ASN A 131 9.56 -9.17 3.12
C ASN A 131 9.64 -7.83 3.88
N TYR A 132 9.81 -6.73 3.16
CA TYR A 132 9.86 -5.39 3.77
C TYR A 132 8.52 -5.02 4.42
N SER A 133 7.42 -5.40 3.79
CA SER A 133 6.06 -5.17 4.30
C SER A 133 5.80 -5.98 5.57
N GLU A 134 6.12 -7.28 5.54
CA GLU A 134 5.97 -8.16 6.71
C GLU A 134 6.80 -7.68 7.89
N MET A 135 8.08 -7.37 7.66
CA MET A 135 8.95 -6.87 8.72
C MET A 135 8.48 -5.54 9.29
N LEU A 136 7.99 -4.63 8.45
CA LEU A 136 7.47 -3.35 8.92
C LEU A 136 6.26 -3.56 9.85
N ILE A 137 5.33 -4.43 9.47
CA ILE A 137 4.14 -4.76 10.28
C ILE A 137 4.55 -5.45 11.59
N THR A 138 5.49 -6.39 11.53
CA THR A 138 6.01 -7.07 12.73
C THR A 138 6.67 -6.08 13.69
N TYR A 139 7.53 -5.19 13.19
CA TYR A 139 8.17 -4.17 14.05
C TYR A 139 7.18 -3.18 14.66
N ASP A 140 6.11 -2.84 13.94
CA ASP A 140 5.07 -1.95 14.43
C ASP A 140 4.22 -2.63 15.52
N THR A 141 3.96 -3.93 15.37
CA THR A 141 3.21 -4.75 16.33
C THR A 141 4.02 -5.06 17.58
N GLU A 142 5.32 -5.34 17.41
CA GLU A 142 6.26 -5.63 18.49
C GLU A 142 6.99 -4.39 19.00
N ARG A 143 6.45 -3.18 18.72
CA ARG A 143 7.10 -1.90 19.01
C ARG A 143 7.69 -1.86 20.41
N GLU A 144 6.94 -2.27 21.44
CA GLU A 144 7.39 -2.24 22.84
C GLU A 144 8.60 -3.15 23.10
N ARG A 145 8.66 -4.34 22.48
CA ARG A 145 9.78 -5.28 22.64
C ARG A 145 11.06 -4.79 21.96
N HIS A 146 10.93 -4.12 20.82
CA HIS A 146 12.06 -3.58 20.06
C HIS A 146 12.47 -2.17 20.50
N TRP A 147 11.59 -1.41 21.15
CA TRP A 147 11.84 -0.06 21.64
C TRP A 147 12.50 -0.05 23.03
N ASP A 148 12.01 -0.87 23.97
CA ASP A 148 12.55 -0.89 25.34
C ASP A 148 13.95 -1.52 25.39
N SER A 149 14.26 -2.41 24.45
CA SER A 149 15.57 -3.08 24.38
C SER A 149 16.72 -2.17 23.92
N GLU A 150 16.45 -1.12 23.13
CA GLU A 150 17.47 -0.13 22.74
C GLU A 150 17.44 1.13 23.62
N ALA A 151 16.28 1.54 24.13
CA ALA A 151 16.18 2.63 25.10
C ALA A 151 16.93 2.33 26.41
N GLN A 152 17.07 1.05 26.78
CA GLN A 152 17.86 0.63 27.94
C GLN A 152 19.37 0.45 27.66
N ARG A 153 19.81 0.46 26.40
CA ARG A 153 21.24 0.33 26.03
C ARG A 153 21.92 1.68 25.74
N GLY A 154 21.17 2.76 25.58
CA GLY A 154 21.69 4.10 25.39
C GLY A 154 21.56 4.94 26.65
N ASN A 155 22.67 5.26 27.30
CA ASN A 155 22.75 6.32 28.32
C ASN A 155 22.05 7.59 27.81
N PHE A 156 20.89 7.90 28.35
CA PHE A 156 20.21 9.17 28.13
C PHE A 156 21.04 10.28 28.82
N ILE A 157 21.86 10.98 28.04
CA ILE A 157 22.21 12.37 28.37
C ILE A 157 21.13 13.23 27.71
N PRO A 158 20.30 13.96 28.47
CA PRO A 158 19.29 14.83 27.88
C PRO A 158 20.00 16.01 27.19
N LEU A 159 20.06 15.96 25.86
CA LEU A 159 20.47 17.10 25.04
C LEU A 159 19.36 18.16 25.09
N ILE A 160 19.55 19.13 25.97
CA ILE A 160 18.84 20.41 25.98
C ILE A 160 19.01 21.03 24.58
N LEU A 161 17.93 21.12 23.81
CA LEU A 161 17.90 21.78 22.51
C LEU A 161 18.05 23.31 22.68
N PRO A 162 19.07 23.96 22.11
CA PRO A 162 19.03 25.40 21.94
C PRO A 162 18.10 25.75 20.78
N LYS A 163 17.23 26.74 21.01
CA LYS A 163 16.34 27.33 20.01
C LYS A 163 17.13 28.14 18.96
N ASN A 164 16.58 28.15 17.73
CA ASN A 164 16.92 28.97 16.54
C ASN A 164 18.15 28.48 15.73
N LYS A 165 18.23 28.52 14.38
CA LYS A 165 17.65 29.40 13.34
C LYS A 165 17.43 28.66 12.00
N VAL A 166 16.59 29.29 11.17
CA VAL A 166 16.27 29.11 9.75
C VAL A 166 17.47 28.80 8.82
N GLY A 167 17.28 27.93 7.80
CA GLY A 167 18.10 27.97 6.58
C GLY A 167 18.20 26.70 5.69
N ARG A 168 17.49 26.73 4.55
CA ARG A 168 17.80 26.21 3.19
C ARG A 168 17.91 24.70 2.85
N ASN A 169 17.18 24.39 1.76
CA ASN A 169 17.45 23.49 0.63
C ASN A 169 17.59 21.97 0.84
N LYS A 170 16.52 21.24 0.51
CA LYS A 170 16.56 19.85 0.04
C LYS A 170 15.59 19.63 -1.13
N ASN A 171 15.97 20.06 -2.33
CA ASN A 171 15.18 19.87 -3.58
C ASN A 171 15.91 19.06 -4.66
N PHE A 172 17.06 18.43 -4.34
CA PHE A 172 17.88 17.74 -5.35
C PHE A 172 17.49 16.28 -5.61
N GLY A 173 16.95 15.55 -4.62
CA GLY A 173 16.60 14.13 -4.80
C GLY A 173 15.31 13.87 -5.58
N ILE A 174 14.30 14.73 -5.38
CA ILE A 174 12.95 14.53 -5.93
C ILE A 174 12.91 14.78 -7.45
N ARG A 175 13.73 15.71 -7.96
CA ARG A 175 13.79 16.02 -9.40
C ARG A 175 14.31 14.85 -10.24
N ASN A 176 15.30 14.10 -9.76
CA ASN A 176 15.87 12.99 -10.53
C ASN A 176 14.91 11.79 -10.63
N VAL A 177 14.12 11.53 -9.58
CA VAL A 177 13.10 10.47 -9.60
C VAL A 177 11.94 10.84 -10.53
N ILE A 178 11.50 12.11 -10.50
CA ILE A 178 10.44 12.61 -11.40
C ILE A 178 10.91 12.58 -12.87
N ILE A 179 12.14 13.00 -13.16
CA ILE A 179 12.68 12.97 -14.53
C ILE A 179 12.81 11.54 -15.07
N MET A 180 13.19 10.56 -14.24
CA MET A 180 13.24 9.15 -14.68
C MET A 180 11.85 8.55 -14.95
N ILE A 181 10.82 8.97 -14.22
CA ILE A 181 9.44 8.51 -14.43
C ILE A 181 8.83 9.17 -15.68
N ILE A 182 9.07 10.47 -15.89
CA ILE A 182 8.57 11.20 -17.08
C ILE A 182 9.27 10.72 -18.36
N SER A 183 10.57 10.38 -18.31
CA SER A 183 11.32 9.88 -19.46
C SER A 183 10.84 8.52 -20.00
N ARG A 184 9.99 7.78 -19.26
CA ARG A 184 9.49 6.47 -19.69
C ARG A 184 8.05 6.49 -20.22
N ASN A 185 7.39 7.64 -20.22
CA ASN A 185 6.08 7.84 -20.87
C ASN A 185 6.15 9.05 -21.81
N PRO A 186 6.66 8.90 -23.04
CA PRO A 186 6.65 9.95 -24.04
C PRO A 186 5.26 10.01 -24.69
N THR A 187 4.25 10.36 -23.91
CA THR A 187 2.98 10.79 -24.51
C THR A 187 2.47 11.99 -23.76
N THR A 188 2.39 13.09 -24.50
CA THR A 188 1.80 14.39 -24.17
C THR A 188 2.77 15.42 -23.61
N ILE A 189 3.57 16.00 -24.51
CA ILE A 189 3.99 17.40 -24.46
C ILE A 189 2.93 18.19 -25.23
N ILE A 190 2.29 19.16 -24.56
CA ILE A 190 1.87 20.44 -25.17
C ILE A 190 2.28 21.52 -24.18
#